data_AF-A0A1A3C9A2-F1
#
_entry.id   AF-A0A1A3C9A2-F1
#
_cell.length_a   1.000
_cell.length_b   1.000
_cell.length_c   1.000
_cell.angle_alpha   90.00
_cell.angle_beta   90.00
_cell.angle_gamma   90.00
#
_symmetry.space_group_name_H-M   'P 1'
#
loop_
_entity.id
_entity.type
_entity.pdbx_description
1 polymer ?
#
loop_
_entity_poly.entity_id
_entity_poly.type
_entity_poly.pdbx_seq_one_letter_code
_entity_poly.pdbx_strand_id
1 'polypeptide(L)'
;MKENDDRSNAFLATGEAGSPERDAALPKFVTDTQDWARRTQQALDAHASPPRLSTRALQRYIDDMQLFVASVRPGPGTQYDEAAWTDSIVAYGGTLATCQQLGIGW
;
A
#
# COMPACT_ATOMS: atom_id res chain seq x y z
N MET A 1 8.66 4.28 2.28
CA MET A 1 8.17 2.90 2.38
C MET A 1 8.06 2.40 3.82
N LYS A 2 8.97 2.76 4.74
CA LYS A 2 8.73 2.55 6.18
C LYS A 2 7.33 2.96 6.64
N GLU A 3 6.94 4.20 6.30
CA GLU A 3 5.62 4.75 6.64
C GLU A 3 4.46 3.88 6.14
N ASN A 4 4.61 3.28 4.95
CA ASN A 4 3.62 2.38 4.38
C ASN A 4 3.48 1.09 5.20
N ASP A 5 4.60 0.52 5.63
CA ASP A 5 4.62 -0.70 6.43
C ASP A 5 4.06 -0.44 7.82
N ASP A 6 4.48 0.65 8.47
CA ASP A 6 3.98 1.04 9.78
C ASP A 6 2.44 1.26 9.74
N ARG A 7 1.93 1.95 8.69
CA ARG A 7 0.48 2.15 8.47
C ARG A 7 -0.26 0.83 8.25
N SER A 8 0.24 0.00 7.36
CA SER A 8 -0.39 -1.27 6.99
C SER A 8 -0.40 -2.25 8.17
N ASN A 9 0.72 -2.36 8.88
CA ASN A 9 0.84 -3.22 10.06
C ASN A 9 0.00 -2.72 11.22
N ALA A 10 -0.11 -1.41 11.43
CA ALA A 10 -1.00 -0.85 12.44
C ALA A 10 -2.47 -1.22 12.17
N PHE A 11 -2.91 -1.16 10.92
CA PHE A 11 -4.24 -1.65 10.54
C PHE A 11 -4.35 -3.18 10.71
N LEU A 12 -3.35 -3.93 10.25
CA LEU A 12 -3.32 -5.40 10.38
C LEU A 12 -3.38 -5.89 11.84
N ALA A 13 -2.79 -5.13 12.77
CA ALA A 13 -2.79 -5.45 14.19
C ALA A 13 -4.13 -5.22 14.90
N THR A 14 -5.13 -4.61 14.25
CA THR A 14 -6.41 -4.28 14.89
C THR A 14 -7.32 -5.49 15.11
N GLY A 15 -7.11 -6.60 14.38
CA GLY A 15 -7.93 -7.80 14.48
C GLY A 15 -8.11 -8.49 13.12
N GLU A 16 -8.88 -9.56 13.06
CA GLU A 16 -9.17 -10.26 11.80
C GLU A 16 -10.07 -9.43 10.87
N ALA A 17 -10.04 -9.73 9.57
CA ALA A 17 -10.95 -9.09 8.61
C ALA A 17 -12.42 -9.35 9.01
N GLY A 18 -13.21 -8.27 9.12
CA GLY A 18 -14.60 -8.32 9.57
C GLY A 18 -14.82 -8.39 11.09
N SER A 19 -13.76 -8.27 11.90
CA SER A 19 -13.94 -8.05 13.34
C SER A 19 -14.42 -6.62 13.62
N PRO A 20 -15.16 -6.37 14.72
CA PRO A 20 -15.59 -5.02 15.08
C PRO A 20 -14.44 -4.02 15.20
N GLU A 21 -13.29 -4.46 15.72
CA GLU A 21 -12.09 -3.64 15.88
C GLU A 21 -11.48 -3.27 14.52
N ARG A 22 -11.42 -4.24 13.60
CA ARG A 22 -10.92 -4.04 12.25
C ARG A 22 -11.82 -3.09 11.45
N ASP A 23 -13.12 -3.28 11.54
CA ASP A 23 -14.12 -2.44 10.89
C ASP A 23 -14.08 -1.01 11.41
N ALA A 24 -13.92 -0.83 12.73
CA ALA A 24 -13.77 0.49 13.35
C ALA A 24 -12.48 1.20 12.92
N ALA A 25 -11.40 0.46 12.63
CA ALA A 25 -10.13 1.01 12.17
C ALA A 25 -10.12 1.36 10.67
N LEU A 26 -11.02 0.76 9.87
CA LEU A 26 -11.02 0.89 8.41
C LEU A 26 -11.10 2.35 7.91
N PRO A 27 -11.98 3.23 8.43
CA PRO A 27 -12.05 4.62 7.95
C PRO A 27 -10.73 5.39 8.11
N LYS A 28 -10.01 5.15 9.21
CA LYS A 28 -8.68 5.73 9.42
C LYS A 28 -7.68 5.16 8.43
N PHE A 29 -7.66 3.84 8.25
CA PHE A 29 -6.77 3.20 7.28
C PHE A 29 -6.98 3.74 5.86
N VAL A 30 -8.23 3.91 5.41
CA VAL A 30 -8.56 4.51 4.11
C VAL A 30 -8.01 5.93 4.00
N THR A 31 -8.28 6.78 4.99
CA THR A 31 -7.83 8.18 5.01
C THR A 31 -6.31 8.29 4.96
N ASP A 32 -5.63 7.52 5.83
CA ASP A 32 -4.17 7.53 5.91
C ASP A 32 -3.53 7.00 4.61
N THR A 33 -4.15 6.01 3.97
CA THR A 33 -3.66 5.45 2.69
C THR A 33 -3.77 6.47 1.56
N GLN A 34 -4.89 7.19 1.48
CA GLN A 34 -5.10 8.22 0.47
C GLN A 34 -4.13 9.39 0.64
N ASP A 35 -3.88 9.84 1.88
CA ASP A 35 -2.87 10.87 2.15
C ASP A 35 -1.46 10.41 1.79
N TRP A 36 -1.09 9.20 2.21
CA TRP A 36 0.19 8.59 1.88
C TRP A 36 0.39 8.48 0.37
N ALA A 37 -0.61 8.00 -0.36
CA ALA A 37 -0.57 7.84 -1.81
C ALA A 37 -0.35 9.20 -2.51
N ARG A 38 -1.10 10.23 -2.10
CA ARG A 38 -0.95 11.59 -2.61
C ARG A 38 0.47 12.13 -2.44
N ARG A 39 1.04 12.02 -1.23
CA ARG A 39 2.40 12.52 -0.95
C ARG A 39 3.48 11.71 -1.69
N THR A 40 3.31 10.39 -1.74
CA THR A 40 4.28 9.51 -2.40
C THR A 40 4.25 9.70 -3.91
N GLN A 41 3.08 9.92 -4.51
CA GLN A 41 2.93 10.26 -5.93
C GLN A 41 3.71 11.52 -6.28
N GLN A 42 3.58 12.59 -5.48
CA GLN A 42 4.33 13.84 -5.71
C GLN A 42 5.84 13.63 -5.69
N ALA A 43 6.34 12.80 -4.76
CA ALA A 43 7.76 12.47 -4.70
C ALA A 43 8.21 11.61 -5.90
N LEU A 44 7.37 10.65 -6.33
CA LEU A 44 7.67 9.81 -7.49
C LEU A 44 7.71 10.62 -8.80
N ASP A 45 6.73 11.50 -9.01
CA ASP A 45 6.61 12.33 -10.21
C ASP A 45 7.85 13.21 -10.44
N ALA A 46 8.45 13.72 -9.35
CA ALA A 46 9.68 14.51 -9.41
C ALA A 46 10.89 13.74 -9.96
N HIS A 47 10.84 12.40 -9.97
CA HIS A 47 11.96 11.53 -10.36
C HIS A 47 11.57 10.50 -11.43
N ALA A 48 10.36 10.57 -11.99
CA ALA A 48 9.82 9.55 -12.87
C ALA A 48 10.34 9.61 -14.32
N SER A 49 11.07 10.65 -14.72
CA SER A 49 11.52 10.85 -16.11
C SER A 49 13.04 10.65 -16.30
N PRO A 50 13.46 9.78 -17.24
CA PRO A 50 12.65 8.81 -18.00
C PRO A 50 12.16 7.66 -17.10
N PRO A 51 11.04 7.00 -17.43
CA PRO A 51 10.49 5.95 -16.59
C PRO A 51 11.43 4.74 -16.53
N ARG A 52 11.82 4.37 -15.30
CA ARG A 52 12.63 3.19 -14.99
C ARG A 52 11.74 2.08 -14.44
N LEU A 53 12.25 0.86 -14.42
CA LEU A 53 11.50 -0.27 -13.86
C LEU A 53 11.02 0.02 -12.43
N SER A 54 11.91 0.52 -11.57
CA SER A 54 11.58 0.82 -10.17
C SER A 54 10.56 1.95 -10.02
N THR A 55 10.59 2.99 -10.87
CA THR A 55 9.59 4.06 -10.82
C THR A 55 8.22 3.58 -11.30
N ARG A 56 8.16 2.71 -12.31
CA ARG A 56 6.90 2.06 -12.75
C ARG A 56 6.36 1.07 -11.72
N ALA A 57 7.23 0.29 -11.08
CA ALA A 57 6.82 -0.64 -10.04
C ALA A 57 6.25 0.10 -8.82
N LEU A 58 6.90 1.19 -8.40
CA LEU A 58 6.38 2.03 -7.32
C LEU A 58 5.06 2.72 -7.71
N GLN A 59 4.94 3.22 -8.95
CA GLN A 59 3.69 3.77 -9.47
C GLN A 59 2.55 2.76 -9.35
N ARG A 60 2.77 1.53 -9.87
CA ARG A 60 1.78 0.45 -9.76
C ARG A 60 1.37 0.20 -8.31
N TYR A 61 2.33 0.13 -7.39
CA TYR A 61 1.98 -0.09 -5.98
C TYR A 61 1.12 1.03 -5.38
N ILE A 62 1.43 2.29 -5.71
CA ILE A 62 0.63 3.45 -5.28
C ILE A 62 -0.80 3.35 -5.84
N ASP A 63 -0.95 2.99 -7.11
CA ASP A 63 -2.24 2.86 -7.78
C ASP A 63 -3.06 1.68 -7.19
N ASP A 64 -2.41 0.52 -6.99
CA ASP A 64 -3.04 -0.67 -6.41
C ASP A 64 -3.58 -0.37 -4.99
N MET A 65 -2.82 0.35 -4.16
CA MET A 65 -3.26 0.75 -2.83
C MET A 65 -4.45 1.72 -2.86
N GLN A 66 -4.47 2.66 -3.81
CA GLN A 66 -5.61 3.57 -4.00
C GLN A 66 -6.87 2.81 -4.43
N LEU A 67 -6.73 1.88 -5.37
CA LEU A 67 -7.83 1.04 -5.85
C LEU A 67 -8.36 0.13 -4.74
N PHE A 68 -7.46 -0.47 -3.95
CA PHE A 68 -7.82 -1.29 -2.79
C PHE A 68 -8.66 -0.49 -1.78
N VAL A 69 -8.19 0.67 -1.35
CA VAL A 69 -8.95 1.47 -0.36
C VAL A 69 -10.25 2.07 -0.91
N ALA A 70 -10.40 2.15 -2.24
CA ALA A 70 -11.64 2.52 -2.88
C ALA A 70 -12.68 1.39 -2.87
N SER A 71 -12.27 0.12 -2.83
CA SER A 71 -13.16 -1.05 -2.89
C SER A 71 -13.53 -1.63 -1.52
N VAL A 72 -12.62 -1.59 -0.54
CA VAL A 72 -12.83 -2.20 0.79
C VAL A 72 -14.00 -1.59 1.56
N ARG A 73 -14.74 -2.43 2.29
CA ARG A 73 -15.89 -2.05 3.13
C ARG A 73 -15.83 -2.77 4.47
N PRO A 74 -16.49 -2.27 5.53
CA PRO A 74 -16.65 -3.02 6.77
C PRO A 74 -17.29 -4.39 6.54
N GLY A 75 -16.89 -5.37 7.34
CA GLY A 75 -17.33 -6.76 7.24
C GLY A 75 -16.23 -7.71 6.75
N PRO A 76 -16.58 -8.99 6.51
CA PRO A 76 -15.62 -9.99 6.06
C PRO A 76 -14.97 -9.57 4.74
N GLY A 77 -13.67 -9.76 4.64
CA GLY A 77 -12.95 -9.58 3.37
C GLY A 77 -13.46 -10.57 2.32
N THR A 78 -13.44 -10.15 1.06
CA THR A 78 -13.72 -11.02 -0.08
C THR A 78 -12.43 -11.60 -0.66
N GLN A 79 -12.54 -12.66 -1.46
CA GLN A 79 -11.42 -13.18 -2.24
C GLN A 79 -10.78 -12.10 -3.16
N TYR A 80 -11.55 -11.09 -3.56
CA TYR A 80 -11.05 -10.01 -4.40
C TYR A 80 -10.21 -9.02 -3.59
N ASP A 81 -10.54 -8.79 -2.32
CA ASP A 81 -9.74 -7.95 -1.43
C ASP A 81 -8.38 -8.63 -1.14
N GLU A 82 -8.40 -9.95 -0.87
CA GLU A 82 -7.18 -10.73 -0.69
C GLU A 82 -6.31 -10.76 -1.95
N ALA A 83 -6.92 -10.95 -3.12
CA ALA A 83 -6.21 -10.95 -4.40
C ALA A 83 -5.59 -9.59 -4.70
N ALA A 84 -6.35 -8.49 -4.53
CA ALA A 84 -5.85 -7.13 -4.73
C ALA A 84 -4.70 -6.81 -3.77
N TRP A 85 -4.83 -7.19 -2.50
CA TRP A 85 -3.75 -7.02 -1.52
C TRP A 85 -2.50 -7.79 -1.94
N THR A 86 -2.63 -9.11 -2.15
CA THR A 86 -1.52 -9.99 -2.50
C THR A 86 -0.80 -9.56 -3.79
N ASP A 87 -1.55 -9.17 -4.83
CA ASP A 87 -0.96 -8.71 -6.09
C ASP A 87 -0.17 -7.39 -5.91
N SER A 88 -0.70 -6.46 -5.10
CA SER A 88 0.00 -5.19 -4.81
C SER A 88 1.37 -5.42 -4.16
N ILE A 89 1.49 -6.45 -3.32
CA ILE A 89 2.75 -6.78 -2.62
C ILE A 89 3.87 -7.18 -3.60
N VAL A 90 3.56 -7.68 -4.80
CA VAL A 90 4.58 -7.98 -5.81
C VAL A 90 5.29 -6.70 -6.27
N ALA A 91 4.52 -5.65 -6.56
CA ALA A 91 5.06 -4.35 -6.97
C ALA A 91 5.87 -3.69 -5.84
N TYR A 92 5.38 -3.80 -4.61
CA TYR A 92 6.08 -3.35 -3.42
C TYR A 92 7.42 -4.10 -3.21
N GLY A 93 7.36 -5.44 -3.20
CA GLY A 93 8.50 -6.30 -2.93
C GLY A 93 9.62 -6.15 -3.96
N GLY A 94 9.28 -5.99 -5.25
CA GLY A 94 10.28 -5.72 -6.29
C GLY A 94 11.01 -4.39 -6.08
N THR A 95 10.29 -3.36 -5.62
CA THR A 95 10.89 -2.05 -5.31
C THR A 95 11.78 -2.14 -4.08
N LEU A 96 11.31 -2.78 -3.00
CA LEU A 96 12.08 -3.02 -1.78
C LEU A 96 13.37 -3.81 -2.06
N ALA A 97 13.29 -4.89 -2.85
CA ALA A 97 14.45 -5.69 -3.22
C ALA A 97 15.51 -4.85 -3.95
N THR A 98 15.08 -3.93 -4.84
CA THR A 98 16.01 -3.00 -5.50
C THR A 98 16.67 -2.04 -4.50
N CYS A 99 15.91 -1.50 -3.54
CA CYS A 99 16.47 -0.64 -2.48
C CYS A 99 17.48 -1.40 -1.61
N GLN A 100 17.18 -2.64 -1.23
CA GLN A 100 18.06 -3.48 -0.41
C GLN A 100 19.39 -3.77 -1.12
N GLN A 101 19.38 -4.00 -2.44
CA GLN A 101 20.61 -4.17 -3.24
C GLN A 101 21.50 -2.91 -3.22
N LEU A 102 20.92 -1.74 -2.97
CA LEU A 102 21.63 -0.47 -2.81
C LEU A 102 21.99 -0.16 -1.35
N GLY A 103 21.76 -1.10 -0.41
CA GLY A 103 21.99 -0.91 1.02
C GLY A 103 20.92 -0.07 1.73
N ILE A 104 19.78 0.18 1.09
CA ILE A 104 18.67 0.95 1.64
C ILE A 104 17.60 -0.02 2.14
N GLY A 105 17.40 -0.06 3.45
CA GLY A 105 16.31 -0.81 4.10
C GLY A 105 15.46 0.12 4.97
N TRP A 106 14.38 -0.43 5.51
CA TRP A 106 13.53 0.25 6.49
C TRP A 106 12.79 -0.73 7.39
#